data_AF-A0A183M3S0-F1
#
_entry.id   AF-A0A183M3S0-F1
#
_cell.length_a   1.000
_cell.length_b   1.000
_cell.length_c   1.000
_cell.angle_alpha   90.00
_cell.angle_beta   90.00
_cell.angle_gamma   90.00
#
_symmetry.space_group_name_H-M   'P 1'
#
loop_
_entity.id
_entity.type
_entity.pdbx_description
1 polymer ?
#
loop_
_entity_poly.entity_id
_entity_poly.type
_entity_poly.pdbx_seq_one_letter_code
_entity_poly.pdbx_strand_id
1 'polypeptide(L)'
;MFSDLPVELLQCIFMLLSPCTDLLTVLNVCRRWREVGQSVFKLRESLSLSAFKMQRPLQWVSPQLATCTERFKHTSPSKRFGATIILKEQLLYVFGGATKELTAFNDLWTYDLSTFSWQRLVGKGELPTPRAHAKGGFIGNLLYLYGGCQSFHRAGSEHTGRMDWLTELNSFDISTMHWSRMPLYEVNHLSPVSPPAIAGQSGCFLPKGGIGEPSVLVLFGGMCQSLGLCVNYLFVISPENGCWISLSDTTDNCQGDWPSGRCGHSTCALDSNRMLLLFGNLESPLATDHSVRRQQGMSANPNSNNDSESTSSTPNYHGRPARDVWILTRCSPSIGQG
;
A
#
# COMPACT_ATOMS: atom_id res chain seq x y z
N MET A 1 46.52 1.38 29.34
CA MET A 1 46.35 2.81 29.02
C MET A 1 44.87 3.23 29.04
N PHE A 2 43.93 2.51 28.42
CA PHE A 2 42.49 2.80 28.55
C PHE A 2 41.81 2.28 29.83
N SER A 3 42.49 1.41 30.57
CA SER A 3 42.06 0.85 31.87
C SER A 3 41.87 1.91 32.96
N ASP A 4 42.57 3.04 32.85
CA ASP A 4 42.70 4.05 33.90
C ASP A 4 41.93 5.35 33.59
N LEU A 5 41.30 5.45 32.41
CA LEU A 5 40.47 6.62 32.09
C LEU A 5 39.28 6.70 33.04
N PRO A 6 38.89 7.89 33.52
CA PRO A 6 37.62 8.12 34.20
C PRO A 6 36.41 7.70 33.35
N VAL A 7 35.31 7.31 34.02
CA VAL A 7 34.09 6.84 33.36
C VAL A 7 33.49 7.93 32.47
N GLU A 8 33.59 9.18 32.90
CA GLU A 8 33.06 10.37 32.22
C GLU A 8 33.77 10.58 30.88
N LEU A 9 35.09 10.39 30.83
CA LEU A 9 35.85 10.50 29.58
C LEU A 9 35.55 9.33 28.64
N LEU A 10 35.39 8.12 29.18
CA LEU A 10 34.94 6.96 28.40
C LEU A 10 33.54 7.18 27.82
N GLN A 11 32.60 7.76 28.58
CA GLN A 11 31.28 8.15 28.08
C GLN A 11 31.39 9.17 26.94
N CYS A 12 32.20 10.22 27.09
CA CYS A 12 32.42 11.21 26.03
C CYS A 12 32.99 10.60 24.76
N ILE A 13 33.99 9.71 24.87
CA ILE A 13 34.55 9.00 23.71
C ILE A 13 33.47 8.13 23.05
N PHE A 14 32.72 7.36 23.84
CA PHE A 14 31.67 6.48 23.32
C PHE A 14 30.49 7.27 22.73
N MET A 15 30.23 8.50 23.17
CA MET A 15 29.26 9.42 22.57
C MET A 15 29.62 9.87 21.15
N LEU A 16 30.86 9.67 20.70
CA LEU A 16 31.31 9.99 19.34
C LEU A 16 31.26 8.79 18.38
N LEU A 17 31.07 7.58 18.90
CA LEU A 17 31.07 6.34 18.12
C LEU A 17 29.79 6.15 17.29
N SER A 18 29.85 5.34 16.23
CA SER A 18 28.64 4.89 15.53
C SER A 18 27.76 4.04 16.47
N PRO A 19 26.46 4.36 16.66
CA PRO A 19 25.59 3.59 17.55
C PRO A 19 25.26 2.19 17.03
N CYS A 20 25.34 1.97 15.72
CA CYS A 20 24.93 0.72 15.07
C CYS A 20 26.09 -0.27 14.85
N THR A 21 27.33 0.15 15.08
CA THR A 21 28.51 -0.66 14.77
C THR A 21 29.51 -0.60 15.92
N ASP A 22 30.12 0.56 16.12
CA ASP A 22 31.25 0.69 17.05
C ASP A 22 30.81 0.59 18.51
N LEU A 23 29.66 1.17 18.84
CA LEU A 23 29.13 1.13 20.21
C LEU A 23 28.68 -0.27 20.62
N LEU A 24 28.25 -1.12 19.67
CA LEU A 24 27.97 -2.54 19.92
C LEU A 24 29.25 -3.32 20.18
N THR A 25 30.32 -3.03 19.43
CA THR A 25 31.64 -3.64 19.65
C THR A 25 32.19 -3.32 21.04
N VAL A 26 32.00 -2.08 21.52
CA VAL A 26 32.38 -1.64 22.87
C VAL A 26 31.75 -2.51 23.97
N LEU A 27 30.52 -3.00 23.78
CA LEU A 27 29.83 -3.84 24.77
C LEU A 27 30.51 -5.21 25.01
N ASN A 28 31.37 -5.63 24.09
CA ASN A 28 32.04 -6.93 24.10
C ASN A 28 33.48 -6.88 24.63
N VAL A 29 34.04 -5.68 24.87
CA VAL A 29 35.45 -5.53 25.26
C VAL A 29 35.71 -6.00 26.69
N CYS A 30 34.99 -5.44 27.67
CA CYS A 30 35.06 -5.86 29.06
C CYS A 30 33.81 -5.38 29.83
N ARG A 31 33.62 -5.87 31.06
CA ARG A 31 32.47 -5.50 31.91
C ARG A 31 32.32 -3.99 32.06
N ARG A 32 33.43 -3.27 32.31
CA ARG A 32 33.44 -1.82 32.47
C ARG A 32 32.96 -1.10 31.21
N TRP A 33 33.48 -1.48 30.05
CA TRP A 33 33.10 -0.87 28.77
C TRP A 33 31.65 -1.16 28.43
N ARG A 34 31.15 -2.36 28.78
CA ARG A 34 29.73 -2.71 28.64
C ARG A 34 28.81 -1.82 29.48
N GLU A 35 29.13 -1.63 30.75
CA GLU A 35 28.34 -0.77 31.66
C GLU A 35 28.31 0.69 31.17
N VAL A 36 29.47 1.21 30.73
CA VAL A 36 29.56 2.56 30.17
C VAL A 36 28.83 2.67 28.82
N GLY A 37 29.01 1.71 27.92
CA GLY A 37 28.34 1.66 26.62
C GLY A 37 26.82 1.60 26.75
N GLN A 38 26.29 0.79 27.68
CA GLN A 38 24.86 0.74 28.00
C GLN A 38 24.33 2.09 28.52
N SER A 39 25.12 2.79 29.34
CA SER A 39 24.77 4.12 29.84
C SER A 39 24.73 5.14 28.71
N VAL A 40 25.66 5.06 27.76
CA VAL A 40 25.70 5.91 26.56
C VAL A 40 24.49 5.64 25.63
N PHE A 41 24.05 4.39 25.48
CA PHE A 41 22.81 4.09 24.74
C PHE A 41 21.60 4.83 25.34
N LYS A 42 21.40 4.72 26.66
CA LYS A 42 20.30 5.41 27.37
C LYS A 42 20.41 6.94 27.26
N LEU A 43 21.63 7.46 27.36
CA LEU A 43 21.87 8.90 27.26
C LEU A 43 21.55 9.42 25.85
N ARG A 44 21.99 8.73 24.79
CA ARG A 44 21.67 9.09 23.40
C ARG A 44 20.17 9.02 23.10
N GLU A 45 19.49 7.99 23.61
CA GLU A 45 18.04 7.86 23.49
C GLU A 45 17.34 9.03 24.19
N SER A 46 17.70 9.32 25.45
CA SER A 46 17.15 10.45 26.21
C SER A 46 17.42 11.78 25.51
N LEU A 47 18.62 12.01 24.99
CA LEU A 47 18.97 13.22 24.25
C LEU A 47 18.16 13.32 22.96
N SER A 48 18.03 12.24 22.19
CA SER A 48 17.24 12.21 20.95
C SER A 48 15.76 12.51 21.23
N LEU A 49 15.18 11.89 22.25
CA LEU A 49 13.80 12.15 22.69
C LEU A 49 13.62 13.58 23.18
N SER A 50 14.59 14.11 23.94
CA SER A 50 14.56 15.50 24.41
C SER A 50 14.73 16.51 23.27
N ALA A 51 15.46 16.16 22.20
CA ALA A 51 15.65 17.02 21.04
C ALA A 51 14.32 17.29 20.32
N PHE A 52 13.42 16.30 20.25
CA PHE A 52 12.04 16.45 19.77
C PHE A 52 11.15 17.35 20.64
N LYS A 53 11.63 17.82 21.80
CA LYS A 53 10.94 18.80 22.66
C LYS A 53 11.67 20.15 22.70
N MET A 54 13.00 20.12 22.82
CA MET A 54 13.80 21.29 23.20
C MET A 54 14.50 21.97 22.02
N GLN A 55 14.93 21.21 21.01
CA GLN A 55 15.72 21.74 19.88
C GLN A 55 14.91 21.83 18.60
N ARG A 56 14.10 20.80 18.33
CA ARG A 56 13.23 20.68 17.17
C ARG A 56 11.88 20.13 17.64
N PRO A 57 11.09 20.94 18.36
CA PRO A 57 9.78 20.50 18.84
C PRO A 57 8.92 20.03 17.66
N LEU A 58 8.30 18.86 17.79
CA LEU A 58 7.22 18.48 16.89
C LEU A 58 6.05 19.42 17.13
N GLN A 59 5.69 20.19 16.10
CA GLN A 59 4.63 21.19 16.17
C GLN A 59 3.56 20.88 15.14
N TRP A 60 2.30 20.91 15.59
CA TRP A 60 1.17 20.94 14.68
C TRP A 60 1.14 22.31 14.02
N VAL A 61 1.41 22.36 12.73
CA VAL A 61 1.23 23.55 11.91
C VAL A 61 -0.06 23.38 11.14
N SER A 62 -1.05 24.23 11.43
CA SER A 62 -2.20 24.39 10.52
C SER A 62 -1.80 25.42 9.48
N PRO A 63 -1.65 25.05 8.20
CA PRO A 63 -1.43 26.02 7.15
C PRO A 63 -2.66 26.94 7.10
N GLN A 64 -2.49 28.23 7.39
CA GLN A 64 -3.57 29.18 7.27
C GLN A 64 -3.88 29.33 5.78
N LEU A 65 -5.09 28.95 5.34
CA LEU A 65 -5.58 29.37 4.03
C LEU A 65 -5.47 30.90 3.99
N ALA A 66 -4.75 31.44 3.00
CA ALA A 66 -4.79 32.86 2.73
C ALA A 66 -6.27 33.27 2.59
N THR A 67 -6.76 33.98 3.61
CA THR A 67 -8.08 34.61 3.71
C THR A 67 -9.26 33.80 3.17
N CYS A 68 -9.82 32.94 4.02
CA CYS A 68 -11.19 32.44 3.86
C CYS A 68 -12.16 33.62 4.02
N THR A 69 -12.46 34.33 2.94
CA THR A 69 -13.69 35.10 2.83
C THR A 69 -14.79 34.14 2.40
N GLU A 70 -15.94 34.18 3.08
CA GLU A 70 -17.17 33.36 2.93
C GLU A 70 -17.73 33.21 1.49
N ARG A 71 -17.05 33.73 0.46
CA ARG A 71 -17.54 33.80 -0.93
C ARG A 71 -17.20 32.62 -1.84
N PHE A 72 -16.34 31.68 -1.46
CA PHE A 72 -15.92 30.61 -2.37
C PHE A 72 -16.01 29.21 -1.77
N LYS A 73 -17.18 28.57 -1.91
CA LYS A 73 -17.44 27.14 -1.62
C LYS A 73 -16.60 26.13 -2.46
N HIS A 74 -15.63 26.59 -3.26
CA HIS A 74 -14.91 25.79 -4.25
C HIS A 74 -13.37 25.88 -4.16
N THR A 75 -12.82 26.40 -3.05
CA THR A 75 -11.37 26.56 -2.89
C THR A 75 -10.65 25.32 -2.39
N SER A 76 -11.33 24.20 -2.11
CA SER A 76 -10.71 22.97 -1.63
C SER A 76 -11.57 21.74 -1.96
N PRO A 77 -10.98 20.53 -1.98
CA PRO A 77 -11.74 19.31 -2.17
C PRO A 77 -12.78 19.11 -1.05
N SER A 78 -13.96 18.59 -1.42
CA SER A 78 -14.97 18.17 -0.45
C SER A 78 -14.44 17.10 0.52
N LYS A 79 -15.04 17.00 1.71
CA LYS A 79 -14.73 15.95 2.69
C LYS A 79 -14.86 14.57 2.02
N ARG A 80 -13.82 13.75 2.16
CA ARG A 80 -13.69 12.47 1.48
C ARG A 80 -12.81 11.51 2.29
N PHE A 81 -13.07 10.22 2.17
CA PHE A 81 -12.15 9.17 2.61
C PHE A 81 -11.64 8.37 1.40
N GLY A 82 -10.55 7.64 1.59
CA GLY A 82 -10.01 6.77 0.53
C GLY A 82 -9.50 7.51 -0.71
N ALA A 83 -9.24 8.81 -0.64
CA ALA A 83 -8.62 9.54 -1.75
C ALA A 83 -7.19 9.05 -1.97
N THR A 84 -6.77 8.97 -3.23
CA THR A 84 -5.39 8.63 -3.58
C THR A 84 -4.55 9.90 -3.52
N ILE A 85 -3.52 9.91 -2.67
CA ILE A 85 -2.63 11.06 -2.47
C ILE A 85 -1.24 10.67 -2.96
N ILE A 86 -0.68 11.44 -3.89
CA ILE A 86 0.64 11.21 -4.47
C ILE A 86 1.42 12.52 -4.45
N LEU A 87 2.60 12.50 -3.82
CA LEU A 87 3.52 13.63 -3.82
C LEU A 87 4.37 13.61 -5.09
N LYS A 88 4.41 14.73 -5.80
CA LYS A 88 5.40 15.00 -6.84
C LYS A 88 5.98 16.38 -6.60
N GLU A 89 7.29 16.44 -6.38
CA GLU A 89 8.02 17.69 -6.05
C GLU A 89 7.38 18.37 -4.83
N GLN A 90 6.86 19.59 -4.98
CA GLN A 90 6.18 20.36 -3.92
C GLN A 90 4.64 20.28 -3.99
N LEU A 91 4.08 19.47 -4.89
CA LEU A 91 2.64 19.35 -5.09
C LEU A 91 2.12 17.98 -4.62
N LEU A 92 1.10 18.01 -3.76
CA LEU A 92 0.30 16.82 -3.45
C LEU A 92 -0.85 16.72 -4.45
N TYR A 93 -0.87 15.66 -5.24
CA TYR A 93 -1.99 15.32 -6.12
C TYR A 93 -2.97 14.46 -5.34
N VAL A 94 -4.24 14.86 -5.34
CA VAL A 94 -5.34 14.19 -4.63
C VAL A 94 -6.41 13.83 -5.64
N PHE A 95 -6.61 12.54 -5.87
CA PHE A 95 -7.60 12.02 -6.79
C PHE A 95 -8.72 11.27 -6.08
N GLY A 96 -9.96 11.52 -6.50
CA GLY A 96 -11.12 10.72 -6.13
C GLY A 96 -11.38 10.67 -4.62
N GLY A 97 -11.66 9.49 -4.10
CA GLY A 97 -12.20 9.27 -2.75
C GLY A 97 -13.73 9.22 -2.76
N ALA A 98 -14.34 9.07 -1.59
CA ALA A 98 -15.79 8.99 -1.46
C ALA A 98 -16.32 9.77 -0.24
N THR A 99 -17.57 10.20 -0.30
CA THR A 99 -18.30 10.72 0.86
C THR A 99 -18.62 9.60 1.84
N LYS A 100 -19.08 9.94 3.05
CA LYS A 100 -19.55 8.97 4.04
C LYS A 100 -20.67 8.06 3.50
N GLU A 101 -21.48 8.59 2.58
CA GLU A 101 -22.56 7.91 1.87
C GLU A 101 -22.05 7.10 0.67
N LEU A 102 -20.74 6.84 0.59
CA LEU A 102 -20.08 6.02 -0.42
C LEU A 102 -20.21 6.57 -1.85
N THR A 103 -20.57 7.85 -2.01
CA THR A 103 -20.58 8.52 -3.31
C THR A 103 -19.14 8.83 -3.69
N ALA A 104 -18.62 8.15 -4.71
CA ALA A 104 -17.25 8.31 -5.17
C ALA A 104 -17.07 9.55 -6.05
N PHE A 105 -15.86 10.10 -6.05
CA PHE A 105 -15.45 11.23 -6.88
C PHE A 105 -14.45 10.80 -7.96
N ASN A 106 -14.36 11.56 -9.05
CA ASN A 106 -13.33 11.45 -10.09
C ASN A 106 -12.58 12.77 -10.33
N ASP A 107 -12.62 13.69 -9.36
CA ASP A 107 -11.92 14.96 -9.44
C ASP A 107 -10.43 14.80 -9.07
N LEU A 108 -9.60 15.64 -9.69
CA LEU A 108 -8.18 15.76 -9.39
C LEU A 108 -7.90 17.15 -8.81
N TRP A 109 -7.21 17.17 -7.69
CA TRP A 109 -6.78 18.39 -7.00
C TRP A 109 -5.27 18.37 -6.79
N THR A 110 -4.67 19.55 -6.75
CA THR A 110 -3.32 19.75 -6.26
C THR A 110 -3.35 20.59 -4.99
N TYR A 111 -2.46 20.27 -4.06
CA TYR A 111 -2.14 21.12 -2.92
C TYR A 111 -0.68 21.49 -2.97
N ASP A 112 -0.40 22.78 -3.04
CA ASP A 112 0.95 23.32 -3.08
C ASP A 112 1.50 23.46 -1.66
N LEU A 113 2.57 22.73 -1.35
CA LEU A 113 3.21 22.74 -0.04
C LEU A 113 4.03 24.02 0.24
N SER A 114 4.28 24.85 -0.78
CA SER A 114 4.97 26.13 -0.64
C SER A 114 4.00 27.28 -0.35
N THR A 115 2.85 27.28 -1.01
CA THR A 115 1.82 28.34 -0.87
C THR A 115 0.64 27.94 0.01
N PHE A 116 0.55 26.67 0.39
CA PHE A 116 -0.55 26.09 1.15
C PHE A 116 -1.92 26.31 0.51
N SER A 117 -1.96 26.23 -0.81
CA SER A 117 -3.15 26.49 -1.61
C SER A 117 -3.60 25.27 -2.39
N TRP A 118 -4.91 25.16 -2.57
CA TRP A 118 -5.53 24.10 -3.37
C TRP A 118 -5.86 24.63 -4.76
N GLN A 119 -5.71 23.77 -5.76
CA GLN A 119 -6.16 24.03 -7.12
C GLN A 119 -6.85 22.78 -7.67
N ARG A 120 -8.00 22.97 -8.30
CA ARG A 120 -8.66 21.88 -9.03
C ARG A 120 -8.06 21.77 -10.42
N LEU A 121 -7.62 20.57 -10.78
CA LEU A 121 -7.16 20.26 -12.14
C LEU A 121 -8.34 19.72 -12.95
N VAL A 122 -8.69 20.42 -14.03
CA VAL A 122 -9.76 20.00 -14.95
C VAL A 122 -9.10 19.37 -16.18
N GLY A 123 -8.98 18.05 -16.15
CA GLY A 123 -8.48 17.26 -17.28
C GLY A 123 -9.53 17.04 -18.36
N LYS A 124 -9.07 16.82 -19.59
CA LYS A 124 -9.90 16.41 -20.75
C LYS A 124 -9.60 14.94 -21.12
N GLY A 125 -10.37 14.37 -22.03
CA GLY A 125 -10.14 13.01 -22.54
C GLY A 125 -10.95 11.93 -21.82
N GLU A 126 -10.35 10.74 -21.68
CA GLU A 126 -10.98 9.57 -21.07
C GLU A 126 -10.92 9.63 -19.55
N LEU A 127 -11.82 10.42 -18.97
CA LEU A 127 -11.92 10.61 -17.52
C LEU A 127 -12.07 9.25 -16.80
N PRO A 128 -11.33 9.01 -15.71
CA PRO A 128 -11.49 7.80 -14.93
C PRO A 128 -12.87 7.73 -14.30
N THR A 129 -13.37 6.50 -14.13
CA THR A 129 -14.57 6.24 -13.33
C THR A 129 -14.37 6.76 -11.90
N PRO A 130 -15.40 7.38 -11.27
CA PRO A 130 -15.36 7.75 -9.86
C PRO A 130 -14.91 6.60 -8.98
N ARG A 131 -13.99 6.85 -8.04
CA ARG A 131 -13.40 5.79 -7.23
C ARG A 131 -12.77 6.28 -5.94
N ALA A 132 -12.77 5.39 -4.95
CA ALA A 132 -11.93 5.47 -3.76
C ALA A 132 -10.90 4.33 -3.77
N HIS A 133 -9.85 4.47 -2.96
CA HIS A 133 -8.82 3.46 -2.69
C HIS A 133 -8.00 3.01 -3.90
N ALA A 134 -7.93 3.84 -4.96
CA ALA A 134 -7.06 3.57 -6.10
C ALA A 134 -5.58 3.62 -5.70
N LYS A 135 -4.74 2.92 -6.46
CA LYS A 135 -3.29 2.87 -6.25
C LYS A 135 -2.60 3.54 -7.43
N GLY A 136 -1.48 4.22 -7.18
CA GLY A 136 -0.86 4.99 -8.26
C GLY A 136 0.46 5.62 -7.89
N GLY A 137 1.07 6.25 -8.89
CA GLY A 137 2.35 6.94 -8.79
C GLY A 137 2.66 7.70 -10.07
N PHE A 138 3.74 8.48 -10.03
CA PHE A 138 4.22 9.22 -11.20
C PHE A 138 5.35 8.48 -11.93
N ILE A 139 5.31 8.52 -13.26
CA ILE A 139 6.44 8.23 -14.14
C ILE A 139 6.63 9.44 -15.04
N GLY A 140 7.71 10.21 -14.83
CA GLY A 140 7.90 11.49 -15.49
C GLY A 140 6.71 12.43 -15.23
N ASN A 141 6.03 12.86 -16.30
CA ASN A 141 4.85 13.75 -16.25
C ASN A 141 3.50 13.01 -16.23
N LEU A 142 3.53 11.68 -16.22
CA LEU A 142 2.32 10.87 -16.23
C LEU A 142 2.00 10.37 -14.82
N LEU A 143 0.84 10.76 -14.31
CA LEU A 143 0.22 10.19 -13.12
C LEU A 143 -0.55 8.94 -13.54
N TYR A 144 -0.23 7.78 -12.96
CA TYR A 144 -0.98 6.55 -13.18
C TYR A 144 -1.87 6.21 -11.99
N LEU A 145 -3.10 5.77 -12.27
CA LEU A 145 -4.08 5.33 -11.28
C LEU A 145 -4.68 3.99 -11.70
N TYR A 146 -4.56 3.01 -10.82
CA TYR A 146 -5.09 1.66 -11.02
C TYR A 146 -6.12 1.30 -9.97
N GLY A 147 -7.18 0.64 -10.44
CA GLY A 147 -8.17 -0.02 -9.61
C GLY A 147 -8.93 0.92 -8.68
N GLY A 148 -9.27 0.46 -7.47
CA GLY A 148 -10.13 1.15 -6.51
C GLY A 148 -11.56 0.62 -6.53
N CYS A 149 -12.48 1.35 -5.91
CA CYS A 149 -13.88 0.95 -5.85
C CYS A 149 -14.86 2.12 -5.85
N GLN A 150 -16.10 1.81 -6.25
CA GLN A 150 -17.25 2.71 -6.11
C GLN A 150 -18.48 1.93 -5.65
N SER A 151 -19.40 2.61 -4.98
CA SER A 151 -20.71 2.06 -4.64
C SER A 151 -21.73 2.44 -5.71
N PHE A 152 -22.49 1.47 -6.18
CA PHE A 152 -23.68 1.74 -6.98
C PHE A 152 -24.92 1.80 -6.08
N HIS A 153 -25.47 3.00 -5.91
CA HIS A 153 -26.84 3.17 -5.44
C HIS A 153 -27.79 3.17 -6.65
N ARG A 154 -28.54 2.08 -6.84
CA ARG A 154 -29.71 2.14 -7.73
C ARG A 154 -30.80 2.92 -7.00
N ALA A 155 -31.31 3.97 -7.63
CA ALA A 155 -32.45 4.73 -7.10
C ALA A 155 -33.62 3.77 -6.82
N GLY A 156 -34.06 3.69 -5.56
CA GLY A 156 -35.20 2.87 -5.12
C GLY A 156 -34.88 1.53 -4.45
N SER A 157 -33.61 1.18 -4.20
CA SER A 157 -33.24 -0.04 -3.45
C SER A 157 -32.77 0.30 -2.04
N GLU A 158 -33.44 -0.24 -1.02
CA GLU A 158 -33.07 -0.13 0.41
C GLU A 158 -31.85 -1.01 0.79
N HIS A 159 -31.37 -1.86 -0.11
CA HIS A 159 -30.18 -2.67 0.12
C HIS A 159 -28.90 -1.83 -0.06
N THR A 160 -27.97 -1.97 0.89
CA THR A 160 -26.60 -1.45 0.84
C THR A 160 -26.00 -1.63 -0.55
N GLY A 161 -25.56 -0.54 -1.18
CA GLY A 161 -25.11 -0.52 -2.57
C GLY A 161 -24.06 -1.60 -2.86
N ARG A 162 -24.21 -2.31 -3.98
CA ARG A 162 -23.20 -3.25 -4.47
C ARG A 162 -21.92 -2.46 -4.74
N MET A 163 -20.82 -2.90 -4.14
CA MET A 163 -19.50 -2.37 -4.46
C MET A 163 -19.02 -2.91 -5.80
N ASP A 164 -18.50 -2.02 -6.63
CA ASP A 164 -17.82 -2.34 -7.87
C ASP A 164 -16.33 -2.14 -7.71
N TRP A 165 -15.57 -3.18 -8.01
CA TRP A 165 -14.12 -3.22 -7.87
C TRP A 165 -13.51 -2.96 -9.23
N LEU A 166 -12.87 -1.80 -9.38
CA LEU A 166 -12.33 -1.37 -10.65
C LEU A 166 -11.01 -2.07 -10.92
N THR A 167 -10.74 -2.35 -12.19
CA THR A 167 -9.50 -2.99 -12.68
C THR A 167 -8.85 -2.20 -13.81
N GLU A 168 -9.32 -0.97 -14.04
CA GLU A 168 -8.82 -0.10 -15.08
C GLU A 168 -7.56 0.66 -14.63
N LEU A 169 -6.63 0.82 -15.58
CA LEU A 169 -5.48 1.71 -15.47
C LEU A 169 -5.78 2.99 -16.25
N ASN A 170 -5.66 4.13 -15.58
CA ASN A 170 -5.77 5.44 -16.21
C ASN A 170 -4.46 6.20 -16.03
N SER A 171 -4.10 7.01 -17.03
CA SER A 171 -2.98 7.95 -16.94
C SER A 171 -3.48 9.39 -17.09
N PHE A 172 -2.85 10.31 -16.38
CA PHE A 172 -3.05 11.75 -16.52
C PHE A 172 -1.72 12.41 -16.83
N ASP A 173 -1.65 13.06 -17.98
CA ASP A 173 -0.51 13.89 -18.35
C ASP A 173 -0.69 15.31 -17.82
N ILE A 174 0.17 15.70 -16.87
CA ILE A 174 0.12 17.03 -16.26
C ILE A 174 0.55 18.14 -17.22
N SER A 175 1.28 17.82 -18.30
CA SER A 175 1.76 18.81 -19.27
C SER A 175 0.68 19.18 -20.29
N THR A 176 -0.16 18.20 -20.66
CA THR A 176 -1.25 18.38 -21.64
C THR A 176 -2.64 18.46 -20.98
N MET A 177 -2.73 18.19 -19.68
CA MET A 177 -3.98 18.11 -18.92
C MET A 177 -4.96 17.09 -19.52
N HIS A 178 -4.44 15.93 -19.93
CA HIS A 178 -5.20 14.91 -20.65
C HIS A 178 -5.21 13.57 -19.90
N TRP A 179 -6.40 12.99 -19.74
CA TRP A 179 -6.64 11.64 -19.26
C TRP A 179 -6.71 10.63 -20.40
N SER A 180 -6.04 9.49 -20.23
CA SER A 180 -6.13 8.35 -21.14
C SER A 180 -6.44 7.07 -20.35
N ARG A 181 -7.23 6.17 -20.93
CA ARG A 181 -7.36 4.80 -20.41
C ARG A 181 -6.28 3.93 -21.05
N MET A 182 -5.52 3.24 -20.22
CA MET A 182 -4.43 2.37 -20.66
C MET A 182 -4.94 0.92 -20.69
N PRO A 183 -4.90 0.22 -21.85
CA PRO A 183 -5.15 -1.21 -21.88
C PRO A 183 -4.06 -1.93 -21.07
N LEU A 184 -4.48 -2.96 -20.34
CA LEU A 184 -3.57 -3.86 -19.63
C LEU A 184 -3.48 -5.18 -20.38
N TYR A 185 -2.27 -5.71 -20.51
CA TYR A 185 -2.01 -7.03 -21.09
C TYR A 185 -1.30 -7.90 -20.05
N GLU A 186 -1.79 -9.11 -19.83
CA GLU A 186 -1.01 -10.10 -19.09
C GLU A 186 0.21 -10.51 -19.94
N VAL A 187 1.36 -10.68 -19.31
CA VAL A 187 2.56 -11.15 -20.03
C VAL A 187 2.25 -12.48 -20.73
N ASN A 188 2.58 -12.57 -22.02
CA ASN A 188 2.25 -13.67 -22.95
C ASN A 188 0.79 -13.75 -23.45
N HIS A 189 -0.08 -12.82 -23.05
CA HIS A 189 -1.42 -12.69 -23.64
C HIS A 189 -1.48 -11.56 -24.66
N LEU A 190 -2.03 -11.86 -25.85
CA LEU A 190 -2.13 -10.90 -26.96
C LEU A 190 -3.36 -9.97 -26.85
N SER A 191 -4.39 -10.38 -26.10
CA SER A 191 -5.60 -9.59 -25.92
C SER A 191 -5.56 -8.83 -24.59
N PRO A 192 -6.10 -7.60 -24.52
CA PRO A 192 -6.16 -6.86 -23.27
C PRO A 192 -6.95 -7.63 -22.20
N VAL A 193 -6.32 -7.81 -21.04
CA VAL A 193 -6.92 -8.42 -19.86
C VAL A 193 -6.32 -7.72 -18.64
N SER A 194 -7.16 -7.26 -17.72
CA SER A 194 -6.71 -6.69 -16.45
C SER A 194 -6.49 -7.79 -15.41
N PRO A 195 -5.69 -7.53 -14.37
CA PRO A 195 -5.67 -8.41 -13.19
C PRO A 195 -7.08 -8.60 -12.62
N PRO A 196 -7.38 -9.75 -12.00
CA PRO A 196 -8.65 -9.99 -11.32
C PRO A 196 -9.01 -8.88 -10.34
N ALA A 197 -10.30 -8.55 -10.27
CA ALA A 197 -10.80 -7.55 -9.32
C ALA A 197 -10.80 -8.13 -7.90
N ILE A 198 -9.99 -7.55 -7.02
CA ILE A 198 -9.82 -8.03 -5.64
C ILE A 198 -10.14 -6.89 -4.66
N ALA A 199 -11.03 -7.18 -3.70
CA ALA A 199 -11.45 -6.21 -2.70
C ALA A 199 -10.37 -6.03 -1.62
N GLY A 200 -10.09 -4.79 -1.23
CA GLY A 200 -9.16 -4.50 -0.13
C GLY A 200 -7.71 -4.96 -0.39
N GLN A 201 -7.33 -5.07 -1.67
CA GLN A 201 -5.97 -5.32 -2.08
C GLN A 201 -5.08 -4.14 -1.69
N SER A 202 -3.96 -4.44 -1.02
CA SER A 202 -2.96 -3.43 -0.70
C SER A 202 -1.82 -3.50 -1.70
N GLY A 203 -1.06 -2.41 -1.77
CA GLY A 203 -0.02 -2.27 -2.77
C GLY A 203 0.57 -0.89 -2.77
N CYS A 204 1.77 -0.79 -3.30
CA CYS A 204 2.52 0.45 -3.42
C CYS A 204 3.21 0.54 -4.78
N PHE A 205 3.44 1.79 -5.20
CA PHE A 205 4.21 2.10 -6.38
C PHE A 205 5.70 2.09 -6.05
N LEU A 206 6.47 1.29 -6.78
CA LEU A 206 7.92 1.24 -6.70
C LEU A 206 8.50 2.02 -7.89
N PRO A 207 9.21 3.13 -7.64
CA PRO A 207 9.86 3.88 -8.71
C PRO A 207 11.01 3.08 -9.31
N LYS A 208 11.43 3.46 -10.52
CA LYS A 208 12.59 2.92 -11.23
C LYS A 208 13.82 2.82 -10.33
N GLY A 209 14.35 1.60 -10.15
CA GLY A 209 15.52 1.31 -9.31
C GLY A 209 16.88 1.41 -10.00
N GLY A 210 16.91 1.36 -11.33
CA GLY A 210 18.14 1.42 -12.11
C GLY A 210 17.91 1.41 -13.63
N ILE A 211 18.99 1.31 -14.40
CA ILE A 211 18.92 1.21 -15.86
C ILE A 211 18.24 -0.11 -16.24
N GLY A 212 17.23 -0.06 -17.11
CA GLY A 212 16.48 -1.24 -17.55
C GLY A 212 15.37 -1.72 -16.60
N GLU A 213 15.23 -1.14 -15.42
CA GLU A 213 14.19 -1.51 -14.47
C GLU A 213 12.98 -0.56 -14.60
N PRO A 214 11.77 -1.05 -14.92
CA PRO A 214 10.58 -0.19 -15.00
C PRO A 214 10.10 0.19 -13.59
N SER A 215 9.41 1.33 -13.50
CA SER A 215 8.59 1.62 -12.32
C SER A 215 7.36 0.72 -12.33
N VAL A 216 7.00 0.15 -11.19
CA VAL A 216 5.93 -0.86 -11.10
C VAL A 216 4.96 -0.57 -9.98
N LEU A 217 3.71 -0.96 -10.16
CA LEU A 217 2.74 -1.07 -9.08
C LEU A 217 2.70 -2.53 -8.62
N VAL A 218 3.05 -2.77 -7.35
CA VAL A 218 3.00 -4.09 -6.75
C VAL A 218 1.75 -4.18 -5.88
N LEU A 219 0.96 -5.22 -6.10
CA LEU A 219 -0.31 -5.46 -5.43
C LEU A 219 -0.30 -6.83 -4.76
N PHE A 220 -0.68 -6.90 -3.50
CA PHE A 220 -0.69 -8.13 -2.73
C PHE A 220 -2.00 -8.35 -1.97
N GLY A 221 -2.46 -9.60 -2.01
CA GLY A 221 -3.59 -10.11 -1.25
C GLY A 221 -4.91 -9.42 -1.52
N GLY A 222 -5.76 -9.34 -0.51
CA GLY A 222 -7.14 -8.88 -0.57
C GLY A 222 -8.15 -10.03 -0.52
N MET A 223 -9.44 -9.70 -0.65
CA MET A 223 -10.55 -10.64 -0.65
C MET A 223 -11.04 -10.87 -2.08
N CYS A 224 -10.90 -12.11 -2.55
CA CYS A 224 -11.38 -12.50 -3.87
C CYS A 224 -12.86 -12.83 -3.77
N GLN A 225 -13.72 -12.04 -4.44
CA GLN A 225 -15.17 -12.20 -4.33
C GLN A 225 -15.66 -13.54 -4.89
N SER A 226 -15.04 -14.03 -5.98
CA SER A 226 -15.42 -15.31 -6.58
C SER A 226 -15.07 -16.52 -5.72
N LEU A 227 -14.00 -16.43 -4.93
CA LEU A 227 -13.56 -17.48 -4.02
C LEU A 227 -14.12 -17.34 -2.60
N GLY A 228 -14.62 -16.15 -2.24
CA GLY A 228 -15.14 -15.86 -0.91
C GLY A 228 -14.09 -15.87 0.21
N LEU A 229 -12.79 -15.77 -0.13
CA LEU A 229 -11.68 -15.89 0.82
C LEU A 229 -10.56 -14.87 0.57
N CYS A 230 -9.72 -14.68 1.57
CA CYS A 230 -8.53 -13.84 1.46
C CYS A 230 -7.45 -14.58 0.68
N VAL A 231 -6.94 -13.95 -0.37
CA VAL A 231 -5.91 -14.52 -1.25
C VAL A 231 -4.54 -13.95 -0.90
N ASN A 232 -3.49 -14.63 -1.32
CA ASN A 232 -2.09 -14.17 -1.29
C ASN A 232 -1.59 -13.81 -2.69
N TYR A 233 -2.50 -13.48 -3.61
CA TYR A 233 -2.12 -13.17 -4.99
C TYR A 233 -1.19 -11.96 -5.03
N LEU A 234 -0.13 -12.08 -5.82
CA LEU A 234 0.88 -11.07 -6.04
C LEU A 234 0.86 -10.66 -7.51
N PHE A 235 0.42 -9.43 -7.78
CA PHE A 235 0.44 -8.86 -9.12
C PHE A 235 1.47 -7.75 -9.21
N VAL A 236 2.18 -7.72 -10.32
CA VAL A 236 3.08 -6.61 -10.67
C VAL A 236 2.58 -6.01 -11.98
N ILE A 237 2.26 -4.72 -11.95
CA ILE A 237 1.83 -3.95 -13.12
C ILE A 237 2.97 -3.00 -13.50
N SER A 238 3.37 -2.98 -14.77
CA SER A 238 4.20 -1.93 -15.37
C SER A 238 3.28 -0.92 -16.06
N PRO A 239 2.98 0.23 -15.43
CA PRO A 239 1.97 1.15 -15.97
C PRO A 239 2.39 1.79 -17.30
N GLU A 240 3.67 2.10 -17.45
CA GLU A 240 4.25 2.67 -18.67
C GLU A 240 4.14 1.71 -19.87
N ASN A 241 4.32 0.41 -19.62
CA ASN A 241 4.25 -0.61 -20.67
C ASN A 241 2.82 -1.15 -20.90
N GLY A 242 1.86 -0.79 -20.03
CA GLY A 242 0.52 -1.34 -20.06
C GLY A 242 0.48 -2.86 -19.87
N CYS A 243 1.42 -3.44 -19.12
CA CYS A 243 1.47 -4.89 -18.93
C CYS A 243 1.49 -5.28 -17.45
N TRP A 244 1.09 -6.51 -17.14
CA TRP A 244 1.12 -7.06 -15.80
C TRP A 244 1.44 -8.55 -15.79
N ILE A 245 1.90 -9.04 -14.64
CA ILE A 245 2.19 -10.46 -14.42
C ILE A 245 1.66 -10.91 -13.05
N SER A 246 1.18 -12.14 -12.98
CA SER A 246 0.93 -12.85 -11.72
C SER A 246 2.19 -13.59 -11.27
N LEU A 247 2.64 -13.32 -10.06
CA LEU A 247 3.71 -14.07 -9.39
C LEU A 247 3.14 -15.07 -8.35
N SER A 248 1.83 -15.28 -8.39
CA SER A 248 1.12 -16.15 -7.43
C SER A 248 1.39 -17.63 -7.67
N ASP A 249 1.75 -18.01 -8.90
CA ASP A 249 1.97 -19.40 -9.34
C ASP A 249 3.46 -19.76 -9.49
N THR A 250 4.38 -18.82 -9.24
CA THR A 250 5.82 -19.09 -9.37
C THR A 250 6.34 -19.83 -8.14
N THR A 251 6.03 -21.11 -8.03
CA THR A 251 6.71 -22.06 -7.13
C THR A 251 8.20 -22.18 -7.45
N ASP A 252 8.63 -21.75 -8.64
CA ASP A 252 9.96 -22.01 -9.17
C ASP A 252 11.02 -20.95 -8.79
N ASN A 253 10.62 -19.76 -8.32
CA ASN A 253 11.55 -18.62 -8.19
C ASN A 253 11.76 -18.06 -6.77
N CYS A 254 11.12 -18.59 -5.73
CA CYS A 254 11.51 -18.26 -4.36
C CYS A 254 11.76 -19.51 -3.55
N GLN A 255 13.03 -19.80 -3.30
CA GLN A 255 13.44 -20.58 -2.15
C GLN A 255 13.13 -19.74 -0.89
N GLY A 256 11.95 -19.93 -0.28
CA GLY A 256 11.57 -19.24 0.96
C GLY A 256 10.09 -19.40 1.32
N ASP A 257 9.77 -19.15 2.59
CA ASP A 257 8.39 -19.03 3.08
C ASP A 257 7.72 -17.77 2.51
N TRP A 258 6.39 -17.79 2.38
CA TRP A 258 5.60 -16.70 1.80
C TRP A 258 4.42 -16.33 2.72
N PRO A 259 3.95 -15.08 2.68
CA PRO A 259 2.77 -14.67 3.45
C PRO A 259 1.50 -15.41 3.01
N SER A 260 0.72 -15.84 4.00
CA SER A 260 -0.63 -16.40 3.83
C SER A 260 -1.62 -15.37 3.25
N GLY A 261 -2.71 -15.87 2.68
CA GLY A 261 -3.76 -15.02 2.11
C GLY A 261 -4.41 -14.11 3.15
N ARG A 262 -4.49 -12.81 2.86
CA ARG A 262 -4.88 -11.78 3.84
C ARG A 262 -5.47 -10.53 3.20
N CYS A 263 -6.29 -9.79 3.94
CA CYS A 263 -6.78 -8.47 3.52
C CYS A 263 -6.69 -7.44 4.66
N GLY A 264 -6.84 -6.15 4.32
CA GLY A 264 -6.80 -5.06 5.31
C GLY A 264 -5.43 -4.88 5.96
N HIS A 265 -4.37 -5.24 5.24
CA HIS A 265 -2.99 -5.09 5.67
C HIS A 265 -2.37 -3.80 5.15
N SER A 266 -1.29 -3.33 5.77
CA SER A 266 -0.57 -2.14 5.31
C SER A 266 0.64 -2.50 4.46
N THR A 267 0.88 -1.72 3.42
CA THR A 267 2.06 -1.86 2.54
C THR A 267 2.78 -0.53 2.41
N CYS A 268 4.10 -0.56 2.38
CA CYS A 268 4.94 0.63 2.18
C CYS A 268 6.13 0.30 1.28
N ALA A 269 6.47 1.18 0.35
CA ALA A 269 7.74 1.10 -0.35
C ALA A 269 8.87 1.52 0.62
N LEU A 270 9.89 0.68 0.77
CA LEU A 270 11.10 1.02 1.53
C LEU A 270 12.11 1.77 0.66
N ASP A 271 12.18 1.37 -0.61
CA ASP A 271 12.97 1.98 -1.67
C ASP A 271 12.42 1.50 -3.04
N SER A 272 13.19 1.69 -4.11
CA SER A 272 12.81 1.28 -5.47
C SER A 272 12.70 -0.24 -5.67
N ASN A 273 13.29 -1.05 -4.80
CA ASN A 273 13.41 -2.49 -4.94
C ASN A 273 12.71 -3.27 -3.84
N ARG A 274 12.31 -2.61 -2.74
CA ARG A 274 11.76 -3.28 -1.56
C ARG A 274 10.40 -2.72 -1.17
N MET A 275 9.46 -3.64 -0.93
CA MET A 275 8.16 -3.36 -0.34
C MET A 275 8.04 -4.06 1.00
N LEU A 276 7.65 -3.31 2.03
CA LEU A 276 7.29 -3.83 3.33
C LEU A 276 5.79 -4.12 3.38
N LEU A 277 5.42 -5.29 3.89
CA LEU A 277 4.07 -5.66 4.25
C LEU A 277 4.01 -5.78 5.78
N LEU A 278 3.16 -4.97 6.42
CA LEU A 278 2.98 -4.92 7.87
C LEU A 278 1.56 -5.28 8.22
N PHE A 279 1.39 -6.39 8.96
CA PHE A 279 0.20 -6.78 9.72
C PHE A 279 -1.12 -6.82 8.92
N GLY A 280 -2.02 -7.75 9.23
CA GLY A 280 -3.28 -7.88 8.49
C GLY A 280 -4.44 -8.20 9.41
N ASN A 281 -5.64 -7.72 9.05
CA ASN A 281 -6.81 -7.85 9.92
C ASN A 281 -7.34 -9.29 9.95
N LEU A 282 -7.31 -9.97 8.81
CA LEU A 282 -7.86 -11.32 8.63
C LEU A 282 -6.92 -12.14 7.75
N GLU A 283 -6.27 -13.15 8.33
CA GLU A 283 -5.73 -14.29 7.59
C GLU A 283 -6.89 -15.22 7.20
N SER A 284 -6.86 -15.75 5.97
CA SER A 284 -7.74 -16.85 5.62
C SER A 284 -7.46 -18.02 6.56
N PRO A 285 -8.48 -18.69 7.14
CA PRO A 285 -8.27 -20.05 7.61
C PRO A 285 -7.70 -20.84 6.42
N LEU A 286 -6.61 -21.58 6.68
CA LEU A 286 -5.89 -22.40 5.68
C LEU A 286 -6.92 -23.01 4.73
N ALA A 287 -6.76 -22.76 3.42
CA ALA A 287 -7.52 -23.49 2.43
C ALA A 287 -7.29 -24.96 2.73
N THR A 288 -8.33 -25.66 3.21
CA THR A 288 -8.27 -27.09 3.41
C THR A 288 -8.03 -27.69 2.03
N ASP A 289 -6.78 -28.07 1.82
CA ASP A 289 -6.25 -29.02 0.85
C ASP A 289 -6.98 -29.05 -0.50
N HIS A 290 -6.31 -28.55 -1.55
CA HIS A 290 -6.74 -28.68 -2.95
C HIS A 290 -6.61 -30.14 -3.45
N SER A 291 -7.19 -31.09 -2.72
CA SER A 291 -7.16 -32.53 -2.99
C SER A 291 -8.54 -33.16 -3.13
N VAL A 292 -9.59 -32.41 -3.52
CA VAL A 292 -10.86 -33.03 -3.98
C VAL A 292 -11.12 -32.76 -5.45
N ARG A 293 -10.63 -33.74 -6.21
CA ARG A 293 -10.91 -34.11 -7.59
C ARG A 293 -12.28 -33.70 -8.16
N ARG A 294 -12.21 -33.31 -9.43
CA ARG A 294 -13.15 -33.69 -10.51
C ARG A 294 -13.76 -35.08 -10.25
N GLN A 295 -15.06 -35.14 -9.99
CA GLN A 295 -15.88 -36.22 -10.51
C GLN A 295 -17.16 -35.64 -11.11
N GLN A 296 -17.38 -36.09 -12.35
CA GLN A 296 -18.52 -35.84 -13.19
C GLN A 296 -19.80 -36.44 -12.60
N GLY A 297 -20.92 -35.77 -12.88
CA GLY A 297 -22.24 -36.30 -13.18
C GLY A 297 -22.78 -37.51 -12.42
N MET A 298 -23.90 -37.32 -11.71
CA MET A 298 -25.09 -38.15 -11.89
C MET A 298 -26.34 -37.55 -11.22
N SER A 299 -27.41 -37.53 -12.03
CA SER A 299 -28.86 -37.45 -11.76
C SER A 299 -29.41 -36.64 -10.57
N ALA A 300 -30.24 -35.67 -10.92
CA ALA A 300 -31.30 -35.14 -10.08
C ALA A 300 -32.32 -36.24 -9.73
N ASN A 301 -32.78 -36.26 -8.47
CA ASN A 301 -34.11 -36.77 -8.14
C ASN A 301 -34.74 -35.84 -7.08
N PRO A 302 -35.97 -35.34 -7.29
CA PRO A 302 -36.62 -34.38 -6.41
C PRO A 302 -37.42 -35.14 -5.34
N ASN A 303 -37.22 -34.78 -4.07
CA ASN A 303 -38.17 -34.83 -2.96
C ASN A 303 -37.44 -34.96 -1.63
N SER A 304 -37.31 -33.84 -0.92
CA SER A 304 -37.56 -33.82 0.52
C SER A 304 -37.85 -32.38 0.93
N ASN A 305 -39.14 -32.13 1.18
CA ASN A 305 -39.57 -31.00 2.00
C ASN A 305 -38.97 -31.20 3.39
N ASN A 306 -38.24 -30.21 3.88
CA ASN A 306 -38.13 -29.96 5.31
C ASN A 306 -37.96 -28.45 5.50
N ASP A 307 -38.96 -27.89 6.16
CA ASP A 307 -38.96 -26.55 6.71
C ASP A 307 -37.78 -26.38 7.68
N SER A 308 -36.97 -25.35 7.47
CA SER A 308 -36.10 -24.83 8.52
C SER A 308 -35.91 -23.33 8.36
N GLU A 309 -36.44 -22.63 9.34
CA GLU A 309 -36.30 -21.23 9.73
C GLU A 309 -35.11 -20.47 9.11
N SER A 310 -35.45 -19.32 8.52
CA SER A 310 -34.50 -18.32 8.05
C SER A 310 -33.77 -17.66 9.23
N THR A 311 -32.70 -18.26 9.71
CA THR A 311 -31.69 -17.52 10.48
C THR A 311 -30.80 -16.78 9.50
N SER A 312 -30.89 -15.45 9.51
CA SER A 312 -29.98 -14.54 8.83
C SER A 312 -28.56 -14.71 9.40
N SER A 313 -27.79 -15.66 8.89
CA SER A 313 -26.37 -15.77 9.20
C SER A 313 -25.60 -14.79 8.32
N THR A 314 -25.30 -13.61 8.84
CA THR A 314 -24.13 -12.86 8.38
C THR A 314 -22.93 -13.81 8.38
N PRO A 315 -22.17 -13.95 7.29
CA PRO A 315 -21.00 -14.80 7.30
C PRO A 315 -20.02 -14.28 8.36
N ASN A 316 -19.84 -15.03 9.44
CA ASN A 316 -18.84 -14.72 10.45
C ASN A 316 -17.46 -14.91 9.82
N TYR A 317 -16.83 -13.81 9.43
CA TYR A 317 -15.45 -13.79 8.94
C TYR A 317 -14.48 -14.06 10.11
N HIS A 318 -14.30 -15.33 10.47
CA HIS A 318 -13.36 -15.78 11.49
C HIS A 318 -11.92 -15.88 10.93
N GLY A 319 -11.32 -14.76 10.55
CA GLY A 319 -9.88 -14.70 10.27
C GLY A 319 -9.08 -14.33 11.52
N ARG A 320 -7.87 -14.87 11.67
CA ARG A 320 -6.95 -14.44 12.74
C ARG A 320 -6.20 -13.18 12.29
N PRO A 321 -5.94 -12.20 13.18
CA PRO A 321 -5.07 -11.08 12.84
C PRO A 321 -3.64 -11.57 12.53
N ALA A 322 -3.15 -11.23 11.35
CA ALA A 322 -1.75 -11.41 10.96
C ALA A 322 -0.86 -10.46 11.75
N ARG A 323 0.11 -11.01 12.50
CA ARG A 323 1.09 -10.28 13.33
C ARG A 323 2.52 -10.39 12.83
N ASP A 324 2.67 -10.78 11.58
CA ASP A 324 3.93 -10.96 10.88
C ASP A 324 4.30 -9.72 10.04
N VAL A 325 5.59 -9.67 9.67
CA VAL A 325 6.19 -8.60 8.87
C VAL A 325 6.96 -9.25 7.74
N TRP A 326 6.70 -8.80 6.52
CA TRP A 326 7.34 -9.34 5.31
C TRP A 326 8.01 -8.23 4.51
N ILE A 327 9.18 -8.53 3.93
CA ILE A 327 9.85 -7.64 2.98
C ILE A 327 9.94 -8.36 1.65
N LEU A 328 9.17 -7.91 0.68
CA LEU A 328 9.31 -8.32 -0.72
C LEU A 328 10.46 -7.53 -1.34
N THR A 329 11.46 -8.23 -1.88
CA THR A 329 12.66 -7.62 -2.46
C THR A 329 12.83 -8.05 -3.91
N ARG A 330 13.02 -7.08 -4.82
CA ARG A 330 13.49 -7.31 -6.18
C ARG A 330 14.98 -7.63 -6.13
N CYS A 331 15.32 -8.91 -6.23
CA CYS A 331 16.70 -9.36 -6.29
C CYS A 331 17.25 -9.23 -7.72
N SER A 332 18.50 -8.80 -7.86
CA SER A 332 19.23 -9.00 -9.11
C SER A 332 19.44 -10.50 -9.34
N PRO A 333 19.40 -11.00 -10.59
CA PRO A 333 19.76 -12.38 -10.85
C PRO A 333 21.16 -12.63 -10.29
N SER A 334 21.29 -13.64 -9.42
CA SER A 334 22.60 -14.09 -8.98
C SER A 334 23.37 -14.49 -10.23
N ILE A 335 24.40 -13.72 -10.58
CA ILE A 335 25.41 -14.18 -11.52
C ILE A 335 26.00 -15.41 -10.85
N GLY A 336 25.61 -16.60 -11.32
CA GLY A 336 26.11 -17.85 -10.77
C GLY A 336 27.63 -17.79 -10.76
N GLN A 337 28.23 -18.05 -9.60
CA GLN A 337 29.63 -18.42 -9.54
C GLN A 337 29.75 -19.73 -10.32
N GLY A 338 30.21 -19.62 -11.57
CA GLY A 338 30.68 -20.74 -12.38
C GLY A 338 32.12 -21.09 -12.02
#